data_AF-A0A838HMP9-F1
#
_entry.id   AF-A0A838HMP9-F1
#
_cell.length_a   1.000
_cell.length_b   1.000
_cell.length_c   1.000
_cell.angle_alpha   90.00
_cell.angle_beta   90.00
_cell.angle_gamma   90.00
#
_symmetry.space_group_name_H-M   'P 1'
#
loop_
_entity.id
_entity.type
_entity.pdbx_description
1 polymer ?
#
loop_
_entity_poly.entity_id
_entity_poly.type
_entity_poly.pdbx_seq_one_letter_code
_entity_poly.pdbx_strand_id
1 'polypeptide(L)'
;VIERDNTQGDLDGFKAIFEIRLGEPGEPVTKRLVADLLRIDDPNRLTGDGAPGDVGLGRSFAFPFVTIESLVVYNRRWVGVMNDNNFPFSVGRHVGSGRPDDSEFVVLRLDRRLTRDPRRSLLPETAEAVPWVRSDGEALPADQGVD
;
A
#
# COMPACT_ATOMS: atom_id res chain seq x y z
N VAL A 1 3.49 7.42 -4.89
CA VAL A 1 4.51 6.40 -5.21
C VAL A 1 5.02 5.84 -3.90
N ILE A 2 5.10 4.51 -3.80
CA ILE A 2 5.78 3.84 -2.68
C ILE A 2 7.25 3.71 -3.08
N GLU A 3 8.15 4.02 -2.17
CA GLU A 3 9.57 3.69 -2.30
C GLU A 3 10.00 2.95 -1.04
N ARG A 4 10.85 1.95 -1.24
CA ARG A 4 11.33 1.08 -0.17
C ARG A 4 12.70 0.51 -0.50
N ASP A 5 13.46 0.16 0.53
CA ASP A 5 14.60 -0.75 0.41
C ASP A 5 14.12 -2.22 0.39
N ASN A 6 15.08 -3.15 0.45
CA ASN A 6 14.83 -4.60 0.46
C ASN A 6 14.84 -5.23 1.86
N THR A 7 14.92 -4.43 2.93
CA THR A 7 14.90 -4.97 4.29
C THR A 7 13.48 -5.42 4.67
N GLN A 8 13.38 -6.32 5.64
CA GLN A 8 12.13 -6.71 6.29
C GLN A 8 12.38 -6.78 7.80
N GLY A 9 11.42 -6.32 8.60
CA GLY A 9 11.58 -6.27 10.07
C GLY A 9 12.64 -5.28 10.59
N ASP A 10 13.33 -4.57 9.71
CA ASP A 10 14.30 -3.53 10.07
C ASP A 10 13.59 -2.18 10.21
N LEU A 11 13.52 -1.68 11.43
CA LEU A 11 12.86 -0.41 11.74
C LEU A 11 13.76 0.82 11.45
N ASP A 12 15.04 0.59 11.16
CA ASP A 12 15.98 1.63 10.72
C ASP A 12 16.12 1.69 9.19
N GLY A 13 15.37 0.84 8.47
CA GLY A 13 15.33 0.82 7.02
C GLY A 13 14.64 2.04 6.38
N PHE A 14 14.31 1.90 5.10
CA PHE A 14 13.60 2.94 4.33
C PHE A 14 12.34 2.38 3.69
N LYS A 15 11.17 2.86 4.15
CA LYS A 15 9.85 2.60 3.54
C LYS A 15 9.05 3.91 3.58
N ALA A 16 8.62 4.43 2.43
CA ALA A 16 7.98 5.74 2.39
C ALA A 16 6.97 5.89 1.24
N ILE A 17 6.01 6.79 1.44
CA ILE A 17 5.10 7.26 0.40
C ILE A 17 5.54 8.66 -0.01
N PHE A 18 5.67 8.87 -1.31
CA PHE A 18 5.91 10.17 -1.92
C PHE A 18 4.76 10.60 -2.83
N GLU A 19 4.44 11.89 -2.76
CA GLU A 19 3.68 12.59 -3.80
C GLU A 19 4.68 13.06 -4.86
N ILE A 20 4.42 12.67 -6.11
CA ILE A 20 5.22 13.07 -7.26
C ILE A 20 4.36 13.94 -8.16
N ARG A 21 4.91 15.08 -8.59
CA ARG A 21 4.33 15.91 -9.63
C ARG A 21 5.26 15.85 -10.85
N LEU A 22 4.71 15.36 -11.95
CA LEU A 22 5.39 15.34 -13.24
C LEU A 22 5.28 16.74 -13.89
N GLY A 23 6.38 17.17 -14.50
CA GLY A 23 6.42 18.32 -15.41
C GLY A 23 6.25 17.86 -16.86
N GLU A 24 6.67 18.73 -17.78
CA GLU A 24 6.78 18.36 -19.19
C GLU A 24 7.91 17.33 -19.41
N PRO A 25 7.89 16.56 -20.51
CA PRO A 25 8.97 15.63 -20.84
C PRO A 25 10.33 16.34 -20.86
N GLY A 26 11.31 15.79 -20.15
CA GLY A 26 12.65 16.37 -20.01
C GLY A 26 12.82 17.32 -18.82
N GLU A 27 11.74 17.70 -18.13
CA GLU A 27 11.80 18.55 -16.93
C GLU A 27 11.97 17.73 -15.64
N PRO A 28 12.62 18.29 -14.59
CA PRO A 28 12.71 17.66 -13.28
C PRO A 28 11.34 17.41 -12.65
N VAL A 29 11.19 16.28 -11.98
CA VAL A 29 9.99 15.96 -11.18
C VAL A 29 10.07 16.60 -9.80
N THR A 30 8.92 17.05 -9.27
CA THR A 30 8.83 17.47 -7.87
C THR A 30 8.45 16.27 -7.01
N LYS A 31 9.22 15.99 -5.95
CA LYS A 31 8.98 14.91 -5.00
C LYS A 31 8.78 15.45 -3.59
N ARG A 32 7.75 14.96 -2.90
CA ARG A 32 7.44 15.35 -1.52
C ARG A 32 7.10 14.13 -0.67
N LEU A 33 7.77 13.99 0.48
CA LEU A 33 7.43 12.95 1.46
C LEU A 33 5.99 13.17 1.98
N VAL A 34 5.23 12.08 1.97
CA VAL A 34 3.82 12.04 2.41
C VAL A 34 3.66 11.25 3.69
N ALA A 35 4.34 10.11 3.80
CA ALA A 35 4.37 9.28 5.00
C ALA A 35 5.69 8.52 5.06
N ASP A 36 6.30 8.46 6.24
CA ASP A 36 7.32 7.48 6.61
C ASP A 36 6.58 6.25 7.13
N LEU A 37 6.70 5.12 6.43
CA LEU A 37 5.96 3.91 6.78
C LEU A 37 6.60 3.14 7.94
N LEU A 38 7.78 3.55 8.42
CA LEU A 38 8.39 3.03 9.63
C LEU A 38 8.13 3.90 10.87
N ARG A 39 7.49 5.06 10.68
CA ARG A 39 7.16 6.03 11.75
C ARG A 39 5.73 6.54 11.60
N ILE A 40 4.76 5.70 11.96
CA ILE A 40 3.34 6.02 11.92
C ILE A 40 2.83 6.14 13.36
N ASP A 41 2.19 7.26 13.68
CA ASP A 41 1.57 7.43 14.98
C ASP A 41 0.31 6.55 15.12
N ASP A 42 0.27 5.70 16.15
CA ASP A 42 -0.92 4.96 16.58
C ASP A 42 -1.29 5.39 18.02
N PRO A 43 -1.84 6.60 18.20
CA PRO A 43 -2.13 7.16 19.51
C PRO A 43 -3.21 6.37 20.26
N ASN A 44 -4.04 5.62 19.54
CA ASN A 44 -5.13 4.81 20.09
C ASN A 44 -4.71 3.34 20.33
N ARG A 45 -3.46 2.97 20.00
CA ARG A 45 -2.93 1.61 20.14
C ARG A 45 -3.82 0.55 19.45
N LEU A 46 -4.31 0.87 18.25
CA LEU A 46 -5.12 -0.04 17.44
C LEU A 46 -4.38 -1.36 17.13
N THR A 47 -3.05 -1.28 17.04
CA THR A 47 -2.17 -2.39 16.66
C THR A 47 -1.85 -3.35 17.81
N GLY A 48 -2.15 -2.97 19.05
CA GLY A 48 -1.85 -3.79 20.24
C GLY A 48 -0.34 -3.98 20.46
N ASP A 49 0.01 -5.05 21.17
CA ASP A 49 1.40 -5.39 21.52
C ASP A 49 1.99 -6.53 20.65
N GLY A 50 1.18 -7.21 19.84
CA GLY A 50 1.61 -8.33 19.01
C GLY A 50 2.01 -9.60 19.79
N ALA A 51 2.62 -10.52 19.07
CA ALA A 51 3.25 -11.71 19.64
C ALA A 51 4.72 -11.44 20.04
N PRO A 52 5.32 -12.27 20.91
CA PRO A 52 6.75 -12.16 21.23
C PRO A 52 7.63 -12.22 19.97
N GLY A 53 8.46 -11.20 19.79
CA GLY A 53 9.33 -11.07 18.60
C GLY A 53 8.72 -10.32 17.43
N ASP A 54 7.47 -9.87 17.54
CA ASP A 54 6.88 -8.95 16.57
C ASP A 54 7.50 -7.55 16.69
N VAL A 55 7.60 -6.86 15.55
CA VAL A 55 8.15 -5.50 15.47
C VAL A 55 7.16 -4.52 14.86
N GLY A 56 7.36 -3.22 15.14
CA GLY A 56 6.57 -2.16 14.50
C GLY A 56 5.12 -2.06 14.99
N LEU A 57 4.86 -2.40 16.25
CA LEU A 57 3.54 -2.32 16.88
C LEU A 57 3.57 -1.34 18.07
N GLY A 58 2.39 -0.92 18.52
CA GLY A 58 2.23 0.03 19.61
C GLY A 58 2.20 1.47 19.11
N ARG A 59 2.55 2.43 19.99
CA ARG A 59 2.33 3.87 19.73
C ARG A 59 3.07 4.41 18.49
N SER A 60 4.22 3.83 18.17
CA SER A 60 4.97 4.12 16.94
C SER A 60 4.85 2.89 16.06
N PHE A 61 3.77 2.82 15.32
CA PHE A 61 3.49 1.76 14.38
C PHE A 61 4.44 1.83 13.18
N ALA A 62 4.84 0.67 12.67
CA ALA A 62 5.60 0.54 11.45
C ALA A 62 4.95 -0.50 10.53
N PHE A 63 5.21 -0.34 9.25
CA PHE A 63 4.81 -1.25 8.17
C PHE A 63 6.08 -1.91 7.59
N PRO A 64 6.72 -2.85 8.32
CA PRO A 64 8.10 -3.27 8.12
C PRO A 64 8.24 -4.35 7.04
N PHE A 65 7.45 -4.25 5.98
CA PHE A 65 7.35 -5.29 4.95
C PHE A 65 8.27 -5.03 3.77
N VAL A 66 8.78 -6.11 3.18
CA VAL A 66 9.56 -6.04 1.94
C VAL A 66 8.65 -5.79 0.73
N THR A 67 7.40 -6.23 0.74
CA THR A 67 6.49 -6.25 -0.42
C THR A 67 5.29 -5.33 -0.22
N ILE A 68 5.55 -4.05 0.03
CA ILE A 68 4.53 -2.99 0.07
C ILE A 68 4.21 -2.55 -1.37
N GLU A 69 3.20 -3.18 -1.98
CA GLU A 69 2.98 -3.04 -3.43
C GLU A 69 1.67 -2.33 -3.80
N SER A 70 0.81 -2.08 -2.81
CA SER A 70 -0.51 -1.51 -3.03
C SER A 70 -0.69 -0.19 -2.28
N LEU A 71 -1.07 0.86 -3.03
CA LEU A 71 -1.43 2.18 -2.52
C LEU A 71 -2.74 2.64 -3.16
N VAL A 72 -3.75 2.91 -2.33
CA VAL A 72 -5.02 3.52 -2.75
C VAL A 72 -5.14 4.93 -2.16
N VAL A 73 -5.56 5.89 -2.98
CA VAL A 73 -5.79 7.28 -2.52
C VAL A 73 -7.29 7.54 -2.43
N TYR A 74 -7.83 7.54 -1.21
CA TYR A 74 -9.26 7.77 -1.00
C TYR A 74 -9.66 9.23 -1.20
N ASN A 75 -8.81 10.14 -0.74
CA ASN A 75 -8.95 11.58 -0.89
C ASN A 75 -7.63 12.26 -0.52
N ARG A 76 -7.64 13.60 -0.50
CA ARG A 76 -6.45 14.41 -0.19
C ARG A 76 -5.84 14.16 1.20
N ARG A 77 -6.51 13.48 2.13
CA ARG A 77 -6.02 13.26 3.51
C ARG A 77 -5.93 11.79 3.91
N TRP A 78 -6.49 10.88 3.12
CA TRP A 78 -6.59 9.47 3.49
C TRP A 78 -6.07 8.59 2.36
N VAL A 79 -5.15 7.70 2.70
CA VAL A 79 -4.58 6.69 1.81
C VAL A 79 -4.66 5.32 2.46
N GLY A 80 -4.81 4.28 1.66
CA GLY A 80 -4.68 2.89 2.10
C GLY A 80 -3.38 2.29 1.58
N VAL A 81 -2.72 1.48 2.39
CA VAL A 81 -1.46 0.80 2.07
C VAL A 81 -1.59 -0.67 2.40
N MET A 82 -1.13 -1.56 1.52
CA MET A 82 -1.27 -3.01 1.72
C MET A 82 0.07 -3.73 1.54
N ASN A 83 0.26 -4.79 2.33
CA ASN A 83 1.34 -5.75 2.19
C ASN A 83 0.90 -6.88 1.24
N ASP A 84 1.64 -7.09 0.16
CA ASP A 84 1.59 -8.38 -0.56
C ASP A 84 2.50 -9.34 0.20
N ASN A 85 1.93 -10.16 1.09
CA ASN A 85 2.70 -10.94 2.04
C ASN A 85 3.59 -12.05 1.42
N ASN A 86 3.59 -12.20 0.09
CA ASN A 86 4.43 -13.15 -0.66
C ASN A 86 4.53 -14.51 0.05
N PHE A 87 3.37 -15.04 0.44
CA PHE A 87 3.30 -16.19 1.32
C PHE A 87 4.01 -17.42 0.73
N PRO A 88 4.84 -18.15 1.50
CA PRO A 88 5.13 -18.01 2.93
C PRO A 88 6.47 -17.31 3.25
N PHE A 89 7.05 -16.55 2.32
CA PHE A 89 8.48 -16.21 2.39
C PHE A 89 8.81 -14.90 3.13
N SER A 90 7.88 -13.94 3.18
CA SER A 90 8.08 -12.68 3.91
C SER A 90 7.74 -12.86 5.39
N VAL A 91 8.53 -12.24 6.27
CA VAL A 91 8.43 -12.34 7.74
C VAL A 91 8.62 -10.99 8.43
N GLY A 92 8.34 -9.88 7.73
CA GLY A 92 8.63 -8.53 8.18
C GLY A 92 8.09 -8.20 9.57
N ARG A 93 6.81 -8.46 9.86
CA ARG A 93 6.24 -8.17 11.19
C ARG A 93 6.70 -9.17 12.23
N HIS A 94 6.80 -10.44 11.84
CA HIS A 94 7.08 -11.58 12.72
C HIS A 94 8.54 -12.00 12.73
N VAL A 95 9.47 -11.08 12.45
CA VAL A 95 10.88 -11.38 12.18
C VAL A 95 11.56 -12.17 13.33
N GLY A 96 11.14 -11.93 14.58
CA GLY A 96 11.67 -12.68 15.73
C GLY A 96 11.21 -14.14 15.81
N SER A 97 10.04 -14.47 15.26
CA SER A 97 9.51 -15.84 15.23
C SER A 97 9.73 -16.55 13.89
N GLY A 98 9.99 -15.80 12.82
CA GLY A 98 10.10 -16.32 11.45
C GLY A 98 8.76 -16.79 10.86
N ARG A 99 7.63 -16.45 11.48
CA ARG A 99 6.31 -16.75 10.91
C ARG A 99 6.07 -15.94 9.64
N PRO A 100 5.37 -16.50 8.64
CA PRO A 100 4.97 -15.74 7.45
C PRO A 100 4.12 -14.52 7.81
N ASP A 101 4.28 -13.45 7.05
CA ASP A 101 3.53 -12.21 7.20
C ASP A 101 2.02 -12.43 6.98
N ASP A 102 1.22 -11.74 7.79
CA ASP A 102 -0.20 -11.60 7.58
C ASP A 102 -0.48 -10.73 6.33
N SER A 103 -1.64 -10.94 5.70
CA SER A 103 -2.17 -9.97 4.74
C SER A 103 -2.65 -8.74 5.50
N GLU A 104 -1.85 -7.67 5.45
CA GLU A 104 -2.13 -6.46 6.23
C GLU A 104 -2.55 -5.28 5.35
N PHE A 105 -3.61 -4.60 5.76
CA PHE A 105 -4.11 -3.38 5.15
C PHE A 105 -4.30 -2.28 6.20
N VAL A 106 -3.67 -1.13 5.98
CA VAL A 106 -3.80 0.03 6.86
C VAL A 106 -4.32 1.26 6.14
N VAL A 107 -5.15 2.04 6.83
CA VAL A 107 -5.62 3.34 6.36
C VAL A 107 -4.90 4.44 7.13
N LEU A 108 -4.12 5.25 6.43
CA LEU A 108 -3.33 6.33 7.01
C LEU A 108 -4.02 7.67 6.80
N ARG A 109 -4.08 8.45 7.89
CA ARG A 109 -4.44 9.87 7.84
C ARG A 109 -3.16 10.70 7.69
N LEU A 110 -3.04 11.41 6.58
CA LEU A 110 -1.86 12.24 6.29
C LEU A 110 -1.87 13.54 7.10
N ASP A 111 -0.71 13.94 7.61
CA ASP A 111 -0.54 15.24 8.29
C ASP A 111 -0.77 16.41 7.34
N ARG A 112 -0.22 16.28 6.13
CA ARG A 112 -0.37 17.25 5.04
C ARG A 112 -1.24 16.69 3.94
N ARG A 113 -2.18 17.52 3.46
CA ARG A 113 -3.04 17.14 2.34
C ARG A 113 -2.21 16.95 1.06
N LEU A 114 -2.61 15.98 0.24
CA LEU A 114 -2.16 15.87 -1.14
C LEU A 114 -2.58 17.12 -1.92
N THR A 115 -1.77 17.50 -2.89
CA THR A 115 -1.98 18.67 -3.74
C THR A 115 -3.19 18.47 -4.66
N ARG A 116 -3.36 17.27 -5.22
CA ARG A 116 -4.46 16.93 -6.12
C ARG A 116 -5.54 16.09 -5.42
N ASP A 117 -6.80 16.37 -5.72
CA ASP A 117 -7.92 15.51 -5.33
C ASP A 117 -8.05 14.35 -6.34
N PRO A 118 -7.92 13.08 -5.90
CA PRO A 118 -8.11 11.94 -6.80
C PRO A 118 -9.53 11.88 -7.38
N ARG A 119 -10.54 12.42 -6.69
CA ARG A 119 -11.94 12.41 -7.17
C ARG A 119 -12.20 13.32 -8.36
N ARG A 120 -11.26 14.22 -8.67
CA ARG A 120 -11.31 15.07 -9.86
C ARG A 120 -10.73 14.40 -11.10
N SER A 121 -10.27 13.16 -10.98
CA SER A 121 -9.42 12.50 -11.97
C SER A 121 -9.79 11.02 -12.07
N LEU A 122 -10.56 10.67 -13.12
CA LEU A 122 -10.61 9.32 -13.74
C LEU A 122 -11.55 8.25 -13.15
N LEU A 123 -12.75 8.60 -12.71
CA LEU A 123 -13.84 7.62 -12.83
C LEU A 123 -14.88 8.19 -13.81
N PRO A 124 -15.17 7.55 -14.94
CA PRO A 124 -16.50 7.72 -15.53
C PRO A 124 -17.53 7.44 -14.42
N GLU A 125 -18.63 8.20 -14.39
CA GLU A 125 -19.70 8.02 -13.39
C GLU A 125 -20.28 6.59 -13.41
N THR A 126 -19.97 5.83 -14.46
CA THR A 126 -20.33 4.42 -14.65
C THR A 126 -19.07 3.57 -14.89
N ALA A 127 -18.93 2.48 -14.15
CA ALA A 127 -18.01 1.40 -14.50
C ALA A 127 -18.73 0.47 -15.50
N GLU A 128 -18.22 0.35 -16.72
CA GLU A 128 -18.66 -0.68 -17.66
C GLU A 128 -17.79 -1.92 -17.49
N ALA A 129 -18.43 -3.09 -17.37
CA ALA A 129 -17.72 -4.36 -17.48
C ALA A 129 -17.23 -4.50 -18.93
N VAL A 130 -15.94 -4.28 -19.17
CA VAL A 130 -15.32 -4.61 -20.45
C VAL A 130 -15.17 -6.13 -20.51
N PRO A 131 -15.67 -6.79 -21.57
CA PRO A 131 -15.43 -8.22 -21.75
C PRO A 131 -13.92 -8.47 -21.76
N TRP A 132 -13.46 -9.42 -20.95
CA TRP A 132 -12.10 -9.93 -21.04
C TRP A 132 -11.96 -10.63 -22.40
N VAL A 133 -11.38 -9.95 -23.38
CA VAL A 133 -10.98 -10.56 -24.64
C VAL A 133 -9.71 -11.35 -24.37
N ARG A 134 -9.75 -12.66 -24.59
CA ARG A 134 -8.55 -13.50 -24.52
C ARG A 134 -7.53 -12.99 -25.53
N SER A 135 -6.24 -13.23 -25.29
CA SER A 135 -5.15 -12.82 -26.20
C SER A 135 -5.25 -13.42 -27.61
N ASP A 136 -6.15 -14.38 -27.82
CA ASP A 136 -6.47 -15.01 -29.11
C ASP A 136 -7.65 -14.33 -29.86
N GLY A 137 -8.26 -13.29 -29.27
CA GLY A 137 -9.35 -12.53 -29.90
C GLY A 137 -10.75 -13.13 -29.73
N GLU A 138 -10.91 -14.25 -29.02
CA GLU A 138 -12.23 -14.82 -28.77
C GLU A 138 -12.84 -14.31 -27.45
N ALA A 139 -14.12 -13.93 -27.52
CA ALA A 139 -14.91 -13.65 -26.33
C ALA A 139 -15.21 -14.97 -25.59
N LEU A 140 -15.12 -14.96 -24.25
CA LEU A 140 -15.57 -16.10 -23.46
C LEU A 140 -17.07 -16.35 -23.75
N PRO A 141 -17.51 -17.61 -23.90
CA PRO A 141 -18.93 -17.91 -23.96
C PRO A 141 -19.59 -17.38 -22.69
N ALA A 142 -20.76 -16.76 -22.83
CA ALA A 142 -21.56 -16.32 -21.70
C ALA A 142 -21.74 -17.50 -20.73
N ASP A 143 -21.42 -17.27 -19.46
CA ASP A 143 -21.56 -18.22 -18.37
C ASP A 143 -22.95 -18.87 -18.43
N GLN A 144 -23.01 -20.13 -18.87
CA GLN A 144 -24.19 -20.96 -18.67
C GLN A 144 -24.11 -21.40 -17.22
N GLY A 145 -24.70 -20.58 -16.35
CA GLY A 145 -24.69 -20.75 -14.91
C GLY A 145 -24.87 -22.21 -14.51
N VAL A 146 -23.98 -22.66 -13.63
CA VAL A 146 -24.14 -23.93 -12.94
C VAL A 146 -25.17 -23.70 -11.82
N ASP A 147 -26.28 -24.42 -11.90
CA ASP A 147 -27.37 -24.51 -10.91
C ASP A 147 -26.87 -24.98 -9.53
#